data_AF-A0A4Y2CAN8-F1
#
_entry.id   AF-A0A4Y2CAN8-F1
#
_cell.length_a   1.000
_cell.length_b   1.000
_cell.length_c   1.000
_cell.angle_alpha   90.00
_cell.angle_beta   90.00
_cell.angle_gamma   90.00
#
_symmetry.space_group_name_H-M   'P 1'
#
loop_
_entity.id
_entity.type
_entity.pdbx_description
1 polymer ?
#
loop_
_entity_poly.entity_id
_entity_poly.type
_entity_poly.pdbx_seq_one_letter_code
_entity_poly.pdbx_strand_id
1 'polypeptide(L)'
;MKTFGGLTHGRGVSDNVLARWTQGMTALQHICDGIEKFCGIDFTSSDQHLKISDSRVQRDNDDCRKMVEWFKPYNPFPENSNLISISTGVVGDSRMNCHMAKEEGILGIKRIEGSNFYTVKFRRN
;
A
#
# COMPACT_ATOMS: atom_id res chain seq x y z
N MET A 1 -31.07 -30.54 15.36
CA MET A 1 -29.62 -30.89 15.35
C MET A 1 -28.92 -29.87 14.45
N LYS A 2 -27.86 -29.20 14.93
CA LYS A 2 -27.08 -28.26 14.11
C LYS A 2 -26.07 -29.06 13.29
N THR A 3 -26.03 -28.86 11.97
CA THR A 3 -24.99 -29.46 11.12
C THR A 3 -23.80 -28.50 10.99
N PHE A 4 -22.64 -29.04 10.59
CA PHE A 4 -21.42 -28.26 10.36
C PHE A 4 -21.68 -27.15 9.34
N GLY A 5 -21.19 -25.93 9.58
CA GLY A 5 -21.49 -24.74 8.75
C GLY A 5 -22.65 -23.87 9.24
N GLY A 6 -23.25 -24.17 10.41
CA GLY A 6 -24.22 -23.29 11.06
C GLY A 6 -25.68 -23.46 10.58
N LEU A 7 -25.94 -24.42 9.69
CA LEU A 7 -27.30 -24.75 9.25
C LEU A 7 -28.07 -25.48 10.36
N THR A 8 -29.20 -24.90 10.76
CA THR A 8 -30.14 -25.51 11.69
C THR A 8 -31.27 -26.17 10.91
N HIS A 9 -31.45 -27.49 11.04
CA HIS A 9 -32.66 -28.16 10.53
C HIS A 9 -33.89 -27.69 11.34
N GLY A 10 -34.63 -26.73 10.78
CA GLY A 10 -35.91 -26.22 11.30
C GLY A 10 -37.09 -26.55 10.37
N ARG A 11 -38.31 -26.15 10.74
CA ARG A 11 -39.50 -26.28 9.87
C ARG A 11 -39.27 -25.51 8.56
N GLY A 12 -39.33 -26.20 7.43
CA GLY A 12 -39.17 -25.62 6.08
C GLY A 12 -37.84 -25.92 5.37
N VAL A 13 -36.87 -26.54 6.04
CA VAL A 13 -35.59 -26.96 5.43
C VAL A 13 -35.69 -28.44 5.01
N SER A 14 -36.32 -28.69 3.87
CA SER A 14 -36.34 -30.03 3.27
C SER A 14 -35.04 -30.33 2.51
N ASP A 15 -34.77 -31.60 2.24
CA ASP A 15 -33.57 -32.01 1.48
C ASP A 15 -33.49 -31.36 0.10
N ASN A 16 -34.64 -31.10 -0.53
CA ASN A 16 -34.71 -30.37 -1.80
C ASN A 16 -34.28 -28.90 -1.63
N VAL A 17 -34.66 -28.24 -0.54
CA VAL A 17 -34.20 -26.88 -0.23
C VAL A 17 -32.70 -26.85 0.01
N LEU A 18 -32.17 -27.85 0.73
CA LEU A 18 -30.74 -27.99 0.97
C LEU A 18 -29.97 -28.24 -0.33
N ALA A 19 -30.46 -29.13 -1.20
CA ALA A 19 -29.85 -29.42 -2.49
C ALA A 19 -29.79 -28.17 -3.39
N ARG A 20 -30.88 -27.41 -3.46
CA ARG A 20 -30.93 -26.15 -4.21
C ARG A 20 -29.97 -25.10 -3.64
N TRP A 21 -29.85 -25.01 -2.32
CA TRP A 21 -28.90 -24.11 -1.68
C TRP A 21 -27.46 -24.50 -2.00
N THR A 22 -27.09 -25.76 -1.79
CA THR A 22 -25.73 -26.27 -2.06
C THR A 22 -25.34 -26.11 -3.53
N GLN A 23 -26.26 -26.40 -4.46
CA GLN A 23 -26.03 -26.20 -5.90
C GLN A 23 -25.96 -24.71 -6.27
N GLY A 24 -26.76 -23.87 -5.63
CA GLY A 24 -26.78 -22.43 -5.83
C GLY A 24 -25.51 -21.72 -5.33
N MET A 25 -24.88 -22.24 -4.28
CA MET A 25 -23.65 -21.65 -3.73
C MET A 25 -22.49 -21.63 -4.73
N THR A 26 -22.40 -22.61 -5.63
CA THR A 26 -21.38 -22.61 -6.69
C THR A 26 -21.60 -21.47 -7.68
N ALA A 27 -22.85 -21.24 -8.09
CA ALA A 27 -23.18 -20.11 -8.97
C ALA A 27 -22.94 -18.77 -8.27
N LEU A 28 -23.27 -18.68 -6.98
CA LEU A 28 -23.00 -17.51 -6.16
C LEU A 28 -21.49 -17.22 -6.06
N GLN A 29 -20.64 -18.24 -5.90
CA GLN A 29 -19.19 -18.08 -5.87
C GLN A 29 -18.65 -17.44 -7.15
N HIS A 30 -19.14 -17.86 -8.32
CA HIS A 30 -18.75 -17.28 -9.60
C HIS A 30 -19.21 -15.83 -9.76
N ILE A 31 -20.39 -15.49 -9.22
CA ILE A 31 -20.89 -14.11 -9.22
C ILE A 31 -20.01 -13.23 -8.31
N CYS A 32 -19.67 -13.69 -7.11
CA CYS A 32 -18.80 -12.96 -6.19
C CYS A 32 -17.42 -12.71 -6.81
N ASP A 33 -16.79 -13.74 -7.38
CA ASP A 33 -15.51 -13.63 -8.10
C ASP A 33 -15.58 -12.64 -9.27
N GLY A 34 -16.69 -12.63 -10.01
CA GLY A 34 -16.92 -11.65 -11.09
C GLY A 34 -17.02 -10.20 -10.58
N ILE A 35 -17.72 -9.99 -9.47
CA ILE A 35 -17.87 -8.66 -8.83
C ILE A 35 -16.52 -8.18 -8.27
N GLU A 36 -15.76 -9.07 -7.63
CA GLU A 36 -14.42 -8.81 -7.10
C GLU A 36 -13.46 -8.36 -8.20
N LYS A 37 -13.40 -9.10 -9.31
CA LYS A 37 -12.61 -8.74 -10.49
C LYS A 37 -13.02 -7.41 -11.10
N PHE A 38 -14.33 -7.14 -11.18
CA PHE A 38 -14.85 -5.89 -11.72
C PHE A 38 -14.47 -4.67 -10.85
N CYS A 39 -14.60 -4.80 -9.54
CA CYS A 39 -14.28 -3.73 -8.59
C CYS A 39 -12.77 -3.62 -8.30
N GLY A 40 -11.95 -4.56 -8.78
CA GLY A 40 -10.51 -4.61 -8.49
C GLY A 40 -10.20 -4.90 -7.03
N ILE A 41 -11.08 -5.61 -6.34
CA ILE A 41 -10.97 -5.96 -4.91
C ILE A 41 -10.97 -7.48 -4.78
N ASP A 42 -10.14 -8.02 -3.91
CA ASP A 42 -10.09 -9.46 -3.60
C ASP A 42 -10.53 -9.68 -2.16
N PHE A 43 -11.61 -10.42 -1.94
CA PHE A 43 -12.10 -10.74 -0.60
C PHE A 43 -11.59 -12.11 -0.16
N THR A 44 -10.27 -12.30 -0.15
CA THR A 44 -9.65 -13.45 0.50
C THR A 44 -9.80 -13.36 2.02
N SER A 45 -10.89 -13.92 2.56
CA SER A 45 -11.07 -14.06 4.00
C SER A 45 -10.20 -15.21 4.53
N SER A 46 -9.06 -14.87 5.13
CA SER A 46 -8.38 -15.73 6.11
C SER A 46 -8.91 -15.41 7.51
N ASP A 47 -8.96 -16.37 8.43
CA ASP A 47 -9.25 -16.10 9.86
C ASP A 47 -8.29 -15.06 10.47
N GLN A 48 -7.14 -14.81 9.83
CA GLN A 48 -6.18 -13.78 10.21
C GLN A 48 -6.40 -12.41 9.53
N HIS A 49 -7.19 -12.34 8.45
CA HIS A 49 -7.53 -11.10 7.77
C HIS A 49 -8.83 -10.52 8.35
N LEU A 50 -8.68 -9.58 9.29
CA LEU A 50 -9.80 -8.75 9.76
C LEU A 50 -10.44 -8.04 8.56
N LYS A 51 -11.69 -8.40 8.26
CA LYS A 51 -12.51 -7.90 7.14
C LYS A 51 -12.22 -6.44 6.81
N ILE A 52 -12.07 -6.13 5.52
CA ILE A 52 -12.32 -4.79 5.00
C ILE A 52 -13.78 -4.45 5.32
N SER A 53 -13.98 -3.76 6.43
CA SER A 53 -15.30 -3.30 6.85
C SER A 53 -15.43 -1.85 6.47
N ASP A 54 -16.66 -1.40 6.22
CA ASP A 54 -16.95 0.01 5.96
C ASP A 54 -16.35 0.90 7.05
N SER A 55 -16.35 0.44 8.30
CA SER A 55 -15.73 1.15 9.44
C SER A 55 -14.19 1.26 9.38
N ARG A 56 -13.50 0.33 8.71
CA ARG A 56 -12.05 0.41 8.49
C ARG A 56 -11.74 1.30 7.30
N VAL A 57 -12.46 1.11 6.19
CA VAL A 57 -12.35 1.96 5.00
C VAL A 57 -12.63 3.43 5.36
N GLN A 58 -13.67 3.68 6.14
CA GLN A 58 -14.01 5.02 6.61
C GLN A 58 -12.90 5.61 7.49
N ARG A 59 -12.31 4.82 8.39
CA ARG A 59 -11.21 5.27 9.25
C ARG A 59 -9.98 5.62 8.44
N ASP A 60 -9.60 4.76 7.50
CA ASP A 60 -8.44 5.00 6.62
C ASP A 60 -8.66 6.26 5.79
N ASN A 61 -9.88 6.46 5.26
CA ASN A 61 -10.26 7.69 4.55
C ASN A 61 -10.22 8.94 5.45
N ASP A 62 -10.68 8.83 6.70
CA ASP A 62 -10.64 9.94 7.65
C ASP A 62 -9.20 10.29 8.07
N ASP A 63 -8.34 9.28 8.21
CA ASP A 63 -6.91 9.48 8.51
C ASP A 63 -6.16 10.09 7.32
N CYS A 64 -6.44 9.63 6.10
CA CYS A 64 -5.98 10.29 4.87
C CYS A 64 -6.44 11.75 4.81
N ARG A 65 -7.71 12.04 5.14
CA ARG A 65 -8.21 13.42 5.19
C ARG A 65 -7.46 14.26 6.21
N LYS A 66 -7.19 13.74 7.41
CA LYS A 66 -6.39 14.45 8.43
C LYS A 66 -4.99 14.78 7.91
N MET A 67 -4.33 13.85 7.23
CA MET A 67 -3.01 14.11 6.62
C MET A 67 -3.08 15.21 5.57
N VAL A 68 -4.09 15.17 4.69
CA VAL A 68 -4.29 16.21 3.67
C VAL A 68 -4.54 17.58 4.30
N GLU A 69 -5.43 17.66 5.31
CA GLU A 69 -5.68 18.91 6.04
C GLU A 69 -4.42 19.41 6.76
N TRP A 70 -3.57 18.52 7.27
CA TRP A 70 -2.28 18.91 7.86
C TRP A 70 -1.33 19.47 6.81
N PHE A 71 -1.26 18.88 5.61
CA PHE A 71 -0.36 19.36 4.55
C PHE A 71 -0.79 20.69 3.92
N LYS A 72 -2.06 21.09 4.05
CA LYS A 72 -2.54 22.39 3.51
C LYS A 72 -1.77 23.59 4.07
N PRO A 73 -1.67 23.80 5.40
CA PRO A 73 -0.83 24.87 5.97
C PRO A 73 0.66 24.51 5.97
N TYR A 74 1.01 23.22 5.99
CA TYR A 74 2.40 22.73 6.05
C TYR A 74 2.80 22.02 4.76
N ASN A 75 2.73 22.72 3.63
CA ASN A 75 3.10 22.13 2.34
C ASN A 75 4.58 21.67 2.39
N PRO A 76 4.87 20.37 2.23
CA PRO A 76 6.24 19.86 2.26
C PRO A 76 7.04 20.23 1.00
N PHE A 77 6.35 20.69 -0.05
CA PHE A 77 6.93 21.15 -1.31
C PHE A 77 6.47 22.59 -1.61
N PRO A 78 6.82 23.57 -0.76
CA PRO A 78 6.50 24.96 -1.06
C PRO A 78 7.26 25.38 -2.33
N GLU A 79 6.64 26.18 -3.20
CA GLU A 79 7.35 26.78 -4.32
C GLU A 79 8.49 27.66 -3.79
N ASN A 80 9.72 27.24 -4.06
CA ASN A 80 10.92 27.93 -3.60
C ASN A 80 12.07 27.64 -4.58
N SER A 81 12.99 28.61 -4.74
CA SER A 81 14.12 28.56 -5.69
C SER A 81 15.34 27.77 -5.19
N ASN A 82 15.31 27.34 -3.94
CA ASN A 82 16.37 26.66 -3.21
C ASN A 82 16.09 25.16 -3.09
N LEU A 83 17.14 24.35 -3.06
CA LEU A 83 17.00 22.92 -2.77
C LEU A 83 16.91 22.74 -1.26
N ILE A 84 15.82 22.19 -0.74
CA ILE A 84 15.66 21.94 0.71
C ILE A 84 15.59 20.44 0.98
N SER A 85 16.37 19.97 1.94
CA SER A 85 16.25 18.61 2.48
C SER A 85 14.95 18.47 3.28
N ILE A 86 14.04 17.60 2.85
CA ILE A 86 12.76 17.36 3.55
C ILE A 86 12.98 16.75 4.94
N SER A 87 14.03 15.94 5.12
CA SER A 87 14.30 15.25 6.38
C SER A 87 14.97 16.13 7.43
N THR A 88 15.76 17.13 7.01
CA THR A 88 16.59 17.95 7.92
C THR A 88 16.29 19.44 7.85
N GLY A 89 15.52 19.90 6.86
CA GLY A 89 15.27 21.32 6.60
C GLY A 89 16.48 22.11 6.07
N VAL A 90 17.61 21.43 5.80
CA VAL A 90 18.83 22.09 5.34
C VAL A 90 18.62 22.63 3.93
N VAL A 91 18.94 23.91 3.75
CA VAL A 91 18.89 24.61 2.46
C VAL A 91 20.24 24.43 1.76
N GLY A 92 20.21 23.90 0.55
CA GLY A 92 21.37 23.78 -0.32
C GLY A 92 21.86 25.14 -0.79
N ASP A 93 23.17 25.30 -0.80
CA ASP A 93 23.85 26.46 -1.36
C ASP A 93 24.06 26.31 -2.88
N SER A 94 24.73 27.28 -3.50
CA SER A 94 25.06 27.23 -4.92
C SER A 94 26.02 26.10 -5.32
N ARG A 95 26.57 25.35 -4.34
CA ARG A 95 27.42 24.19 -4.58
C ARG A 95 26.62 22.89 -4.57
N MET A 96 25.36 22.93 -4.13
CA MET A 96 24.48 21.77 -4.06
C MET A 96 24.16 21.25 -5.47
N ASN A 97 24.62 20.04 -5.76
CA ASN A 97 24.49 19.39 -7.07
C ASN A 97 23.64 18.11 -7.01
N CYS A 98 22.65 18.04 -6.10
CA CYS A 98 21.85 16.82 -5.93
C CYS A 98 21.12 16.38 -7.21
N HIS A 99 20.78 17.31 -8.10
CA HIS A 99 20.21 17.03 -9.41
C HIS A 99 21.20 16.32 -10.36
N MET A 100 22.50 16.43 -10.11
CA MET A 100 23.59 15.75 -10.85
C MET A 100 24.11 14.50 -10.12
N ALA A 101 23.36 13.96 -9.13
CA ALA A 101 23.84 12.86 -8.29
C ALA A 101 24.27 11.64 -9.10
N LYS A 102 23.61 11.38 -10.24
CA LYS A 102 23.95 10.27 -11.13
C LYS A 102 25.28 10.53 -11.85
N GLU A 103 25.43 11.69 -12.47
CA GLU A 103 26.64 12.09 -13.21
C GLU A 103 27.85 12.10 -12.29
N GLU A 104 27.72 12.69 -11.10
CA GLU A 104 28.76 12.73 -10.09
C GLU A 104 29.09 11.33 -9.54
N GLY A 105 28.09 10.47 -9.38
CA GLY A 105 28.29 9.07 -9.00
C GLY A 105 29.11 8.32 -10.04
N ILE A 106 28.81 8.49 -11.33
CA ILE A 106 29.57 7.87 -12.43
C ILE A 106 31.02 8.39 -12.46
N LEU A 107 31.21 9.71 -12.32
CA LEU A 107 32.56 10.30 -12.23
C LEU A 107 33.31 9.79 -11.00
N GLY A 108 32.62 9.63 -9.87
CA GLY A 108 33.16 9.05 -8.64
C GLY A 108 33.67 7.64 -8.84
N ILE A 109 32.89 6.77 -9.49
CA ILE A 109 33.28 5.39 -9.78
C ILE A 109 34.49 5.35 -10.71
N LYS A 110 34.48 6.14 -11.80
CA LYS A 110 35.62 6.22 -12.73
C LYS A 110 36.93 6.65 -12.05
N ARG A 111 36.86 7.53 -11.04
CA ARG A 111 38.05 7.95 -10.26
C ARG A 111 38.61 6.83 -9.38
N ILE A 112 37.78 5.86 -9.01
CA ILE A 112 38.15 4.74 -8.14
C ILE A 112 38.57 3.52 -8.96
N GLU A 113 38.18 3.44 -10.22
CA GLU A 113 38.55 2.37 -11.14
C GLU A 113 40.08 2.20 -11.19
N GLY A 114 40.55 0.97 -10.97
CA GLY A 114 41.98 0.65 -10.91
C GLY A 114 42.71 1.01 -9.61
N SER A 115 42.04 1.66 -8.64
CA SER A 115 42.59 1.92 -7.31
C SER A 115 42.36 0.76 -6.35
N ASN A 116 43.30 0.53 -5.43
CA ASN A 116 43.12 -0.45 -4.36
C ASN A 116 42.05 0.03 -3.36
N PHE A 117 41.25 -0.90 -2.84
CA PHE A 117 40.15 -0.55 -1.93
C PHE A 117 40.59 0.28 -0.71
N TYR A 118 41.76 -0.03 -0.13
CA TYR A 118 42.28 0.68 1.06
C TYR A 118 42.75 2.12 0.79
N THR A 119 42.93 2.52 -0.48
CA THR A 119 43.33 3.90 -0.83
C THR A 119 42.13 4.82 -1.06
N VAL A 120 40.93 4.25 -1.25
CA VAL A 120 39.70 5.01 -1.47
C VAL A 120 39.23 5.63 -0.14
N LYS A 121 39.13 6.96 -0.11
CA LYS A 121 38.60 7.72 1.03
C LYS A 121 37.43 8.60 0.60
N PHE A 122 36.31 8.46 1.27
CA PHE A 122 35.16 9.35 1.09
C PHE A 122 35.21 10.48 2.12
N ARG A 123 35.00 11.72 1.68
CA ARG A 123 34.76 12.82 2.62
C ARG A 123 33.36 12.64 3.23
N ARG A 124 33.27 12.77 4.55
CA ARG A 124 31.99 13.05 5.21
C ARG A 124 31.76 14.56 5.11
N ASN A 125 30.57 14.93 4.65
CA ASN A 125 30.06 16.30 4.73
C ASN A 125 29.63 16.62 6.17
#